data_AF-A0AAV8G640-F1
#
_entry.id   AF-A0AAV8G640-F1
#
_cell.length_a   1.000
_cell.length_b   1.000
_cell.length_c   1.000
_cell.angle_alpha   90.00
_cell.angle_beta   90.00
_cell.angle_gamma   90.00
#
_symmetry.space_group_name_H-M   'P 1'
#
loop_
_entity.id
_entity.type
_entity.pdbx_description
1 polymer ?
#
loop_
_entity_poly.entity_id
_entity_poly.type
_entity_poly.pdbx_seq_one_letter_code
_entity_poly.pdbx_strand_id
1 'polypeptide(L)'
;MERQDKIWVDICKAKYFPRAGFWGATNTRGTSHLWREVVKFRGELKEEVCWQIWNGQKAYAVSQPWFQGWQTQSGASTADKKLKVRDLVDTQTNQWREDQLVRLFGPQEAIQILSTVTAPDLNSNLDDALIWKRVKEGRYSVKEGYEWRMKLENSLRTDTVNETHWLRISKLKNVVPKVKIFLWRLLAGTLPIAQNLHKWIRAISPMCQRCTIENEFECHCFFFCPGSRAVWFTSPLMLRVHELPLNITQAFNHITQTLDQQEMVIFSYTMWELWKGRNEVVMQHKTFNPIQIRKNVMAWITDEHQSNPQHTVISQREEQQQYEVSNDEWQMLVDGSWDSTGKAGTAFVVYKEGIAHCFAYNHHQMSDPFHTEATAVQEAIKALCNEIRSPHDQRICINTDCQILANAILKEEIDNLPSWKAIPAVHQSIQMIKQKENRIRINYVCREAVRPAHVLANFARGGMTATAVTVVNQGTLAAWGISTALDRNFFPDSEN
;
A
#
# COMPACT_ATOMS: atom_id res chain seq x y z
N MET A 1 -6.42 -14.86 11.93
CA MET A 1 -6.26 -15.09 13.39
C MET A 1 -7.01 -14.06 14.20
N GLU A 2 -6.98 -12.76 13.85
CA GLU A 2 -7.79 -11.74 14.56
C GLU A 2 -9.25 -11.66 14.09
N ARG A 3 -9.56 -12.19 12.89
CA ARG A 3 -10.91 -12.36 12.37
C ARG A 3 -11.55 -13.63 12.95
N GLN A 4 -12.26 -13.49 14.07
CA GLN A 4 -12.88 -14.61 14.81
C GLN A 4 -14.17 -15.14 14.15
N ASP A 5 -14.59 -14.58 13.01
CA ASP A 5 -15.75 -15.04 12.23
C ASP A 5 -15.46 -16.29 11.36
N LYS A 6 -14.22 -16.78 11.38
CA LYS A 6 -13.78 -17.91 10.54
C LYS A 6 -13.53 -19.15 11.39
N ILE A 7 -14.21 -20.26 11.06
CA ILE A 7 -14.09 -21.56 11.74
C ILE A 7 -12.63 -22.02 11.92
N TRP A 8 -11.78 -21.84 10.91
CA TRP A 8 -10.37 -22.24 10.99
C TRP A 8 -9.60 -21.45 12.07
N VAL A 9 -10.00 -20.21 12.34
CA VAL A 9 -9.42 -19.39 13.42
C VAL A 9 -9.82 -19.94 14.78
N ASP A 10 -11.08 -20.35 14.96
CA ASP A 10 -11.56 -20.93 16.21
C ASP A 10 -10.85 -22.25 16.54
N ILE A 11 -10.67 -23.10 15.54
CA ILE A 11 -9.90 -24.35 15.67
C ILE A 11 -8.45 -24.04 16.08
N CYS A 12 -7.81 -23.07 15.42
CA CYS A 12 -6.45 -22.67 15.78
C CYS A 12 -6.37 -22.08 17.19
N LYS A 13 -7.34 -21.26 17.60
CA LYS A 13 -7.42 -20.67 18.94
C LYS A 13 -7.57 -21.73 20.00
N ALA A 14 -8.54 -22.65 19.85
CA ALA A 14 -8.78 -23.74 20.78
C ALA A 14 -7.55 -24.65 20.95
N LYS A 15 -6.84 -24.94 19.84
CA LYS A 15 -5.70 -25.86 19.84
C LYS A 15 -4.38 -25.23 20.30
N TYR A 16 -4.06 -24.02 19.83
CA TYR A 16 -2.71 -23.46 19.97
C TYR A 16 -2.62 -22.27 20.93
N PHE A 17 -3.71 -21.54 21.16
CA PHE A 17 -3.71 -20.36 22.04
C PHE A 17 -5.06 -20.18 22.78
N PRO A 18 -5.52 -21.18 23.56
CA PRO A 18 -6.86 -21.13 24.15
C PRO A 18 -7.03 -20.04 25.21
N ARG A 19 -5.92 -19.60 25.83
CA ARG A 19 -5.89 -18.64 26.94
C ARG A 19 -5.06 -17.38 26.63
N ALA A 20 -4.64 -17.20 25.38
CA ALA A 20 -3.77 -16.11 24.96
C ALA A 20 -4.23 -15.53 23.61
N GLY A 21 -3.75 -14.34 23.26
CA GLY A 21 -3.90 -13.81 21.90
C GLY A 21 -2.95 -14.51 20.91
N PHE A 22 -3.27 -14.45 19.62
CA PHE A 22 -2.44 -15.02 18.54
C PHE A 22 -0.98 -14.54 18.63
N TRP A 23 -0.75 -13.28 18.98
CA TRP A 23 0.56 -12.65 19.08
C TRP A 23 1.43 -13.13 20.26
N GLY A 24 0.79 -13.64 21.32
CA GLY A 24 1.47 -14.20 22.50
C GLY A 24 1.65 -15.72 22.45
N ALA A 25 1.10 -16.39 21.43
CA ALA A 25 1.15 -17.84 21.32
C ALA A 25 2.59 -18.35 21.08
N THR A 26 2.96 -19.49 21.65
CA THR A 26 4.30 -20.08 21.48
C THR A 26 4.20 -21.50 20.93
N ASN A 27 5.34 -22.02 20.46
CA ASN A 27 5.42 -23.43 20.08
C ASN A 27 5.50 -24.28 21.34
N THR A 28 4.52 -25.16 21.55
CA THR A 28 4.53 -26.18 22.59
C THR A 28 4.97 -27.54 22.01
N ARG A 29 5.29 -28.49 22.90
CA ARG A 29 5.68 -29.86 22.52
C ARG A 29 4.50 -30.53 21.79
N GLY A 30 4.73 -31.04 20.57
CA GLY A 30 3.68 -31.67 19.74
C GLY A 30 2.95 -30.73 18.76
N THR A 31 3.44 -29.51 18.57
CA THR A 31 2.88 -28.56 17.59
C THR A 31 3.06 -29.03 16.14
N SER A 32 1.97 -28.95 15.36
CA SER A 32 1.96 -29.27 13.93
C SER A 32 2.95 -28.42 13.13
N HIS A 33 3.45 -28.96 12.02
CA HIS A 33 4.33 -28.22 11.10
C HIS A 33 3.71 -26.88 10.65
N LEU A 34 2.43 -26.88 10.28
CA LEU A 34 1.71 -25.67 9.87
C LEU A 34 1.81 -24.55 10.92
N TRP A 35 1.54 -24.88 12.18
CA TRP A 35 1.61 -23.90 13.28
C TRP A 35 3.02 -23.34 13.49
N ARG A 36 4.05 -24.19 13.36
CA ARG A 36 5.44 -23.74 13.47
C ARG A 36 5.79 -22.70 12.39
N GLU A 37 5.35 -22.93 11.15
CA GLU A 37 5.51 -21.95 10.06
C GLU A 37 4.69 -20.67 10.31
N VAL A 38 3.47 -20.78 10.83
CA VAL A 38 2.66 -19.61 11.19
C VAL A 38 3.33 -18.77 12.27
N VAL A 39 3.88 -19.41 13.32
CA VAL A 39 4.60 -18.72 14.40
C VAL A 39 5.88 -18.05 13.89
N LYS A 40 6.60 -18.71 12.97
CA LYS A 40 7.78 -18.15 12.31
C LYS A 40 7.41 -16.91 11.49
N PHE A 41 6.40 -17.03 10.62
CA PHE A 41 5.94 -15.91 9.79
C PHE A 41 5.40 -14.76 10.62
N ARG A 42 4.72 -15.04 11.73
CA ARG A 42 4.28 -14.02 12.67
C ARG A 42 5.44 -13.17 13.21
N GLY A 43 6.61 -13.77 13.44
CA GLY A 43 7.81 -13.04 13.83
C GLY A 43 8.19 -11.98 12.80
N GLU A 44 8.22 -12.37 11.52
CA GLU A 44 8.47 -11.46 10.38
C GLU A 44 7.37 -10.38 10.26
N LEU A 45 6.11 -10.75 10.50
CA LEU A 45 4.98 -9.81 10.42
C LEU A 45 4.96 -8.75 11.53
N LYS A 46 5.51 -9.04 12.72
CA LYS A 46 5.42 -8.12 13.89
C LYS A 46 5.94 -6.72 13.59
N GLU A 47 7.00 -6.62 12.79
CA GLU A 47 7.61 -5.34 12.43
C GLU A 47 6.70 -4.52 11.49
N GLU A 48 5.89 -5.22 10.70
CA GLU A 48 5.08 -4.65 9.61
C GLU A 48 3.61 -4.39 10.01
N VAL A 49 3.18 -4.81 11.19
CA VAL A 49 1.84 -4.54 11.73
C VAL A 49 1.85 -3.55 12.90
N CYS A 50 0.76 -2.80 13.06
CA CYS A 50 0.48 -1.96 14.23
C CYS A 50 -1.00 -2.09 14.60
N TRP A 51 -1.33 -2.10 15.88
CA TRP A 51 -2.68 -1.87 16.35
C TRP A 51 -2.95 -0.37 16.34
N GLN A 52 -4.04 0.00 15.69
CA GLN A 52 -4.67 1.30 15.84
C GLN A 52 -5.64 1.20 17.01
N ILE A 53 -5.39 2.02 18.03
CA ILE A 53 -6.08 1.99 19.30
C ILE A 53 -7.28 2.93 19.26
N TRP A 54 -8.46 2.42 19.64
CA TRP A 54 -9.69 3.18 19.77
C TRP A 54 -10.20 3.12 21.21
N ASN A 55 -10.92 2.05 21.57
CA ASN A 55 -11.37 1.81 22.94
C ASN A 55 -10.31 1.10 23.80
N GLY A 56 -9.20 0.65 23.19
CA GLY A 56 -8.08 -0.02 23.86
C GLY A 56 -8.41 -1.40 24.42
N GLN A 57 -9.55 -2.00 24.04
CA GLN A 57 -10.02 -3.26 24.61
C GLN A 57 -9.43 -4.51 23.98
N LYS A 58 -8.89 -4.46 22.76
CA LYS A 58 -8.37 -5.65 22.07
C LYS A 58 -6.86 -5.73 22.13
N ALA A 59 -6.18 -4.59 22.10
CA ALA A 59 -4.73 -4.56 22.10
C ALA A 59 -4.13 -4.82 23.50
N TYR A 60 -3.19 -5.77 23.58
CA TYR A 60 -2.41 -6.05 24.79
C TYR A 60 -1.14 -5.18 24.83
N ALA A 61 -0.99 -4.40 25.88
CA ALA A 61 0.01 -3.33 25.97
C ALA A 61 1.46 -3.81 25.74
N VAL A 62 1.87 -4.88 26.42
CA VAL A 62 3.27 -5.34 26.44
C VAL A 62 3.57 -6.48 25.47
N SER A 63 2.56 -6.98 24.75
CA SER A 63 2.73 -8.14 23.85
C SER A 63 2.35 -7.90 22.39
N GLN A 64 1.77 -6.74 22.06
CA GLN A 64 1.34 -6.41 20.70
C GLN A 64 1.83 -5.03 20.27
N PRO A 65 2.20 -4.84 18.99
CA PRO A 65 2.70 -3.55 18.49
C PRO A 65 1.56 -2.57 18.36
N TRP A 66 1.48 -1.53 19.18
CA TRP A 66 0.41 -0.51 19.13
C TRP A 66 0.91 0.93 19.01
N PHE A 67 2.23 1.13 18.95
CA PHE A 67 2.87 2.41 18.63
C PHE A 67 4.10 2.19 17.73
N GLN A 68 4.62 3.27 17.13
CA GLN A 68 5.77 3.18 16.23
C GLN A 68 7.05 2.84 17.00
N GLY A 69 7.84 1.87 16.54
CA GLY A 69 9.04 1.44 17.26
C GLY A 69 8.79 0.53 18.46
N TRP A 70 7.53 0.11 18.69
CA TRP A 70 7.17 -0.83 19.74
C TRP A 70 8.02 -2.11 19.71
N GLN A 71 8.48 -2.55 20.88
CA GLN A 71 9.21 -3.80 21.07
C GLN A 71 8.54 -4.72 22.10
N THR A 72 8.77 -6.03 21.98
CA THR A 72 8.22 -7.00 22.94
C THR A 72 8.96 -6.88 24.27
N GLN A 73 8.22 -6.55 25.33
CA GLN A 73 8.75 -6.43 26.69
C GLN A 73 8.98 -7.82 27.30
N SER A 74 10.14 -8.40 27.00
CA SER A 74 10.47 -9.80 27.32
C SER A 74 10.53 -10.07 28.84
N GLY A 75 10.81 -9.04 29.65
CA GLY A 75 10.83 -9.10 31.12
C GLY A 75 9.50 -8.85 31.82
N ALA A 76 8.40 -8.62 31.09
CA ALA A 76 7.10 -8.31 31.68
C ALA A 76 6.53 -9.50 32.49
N SER A 77 5.95 -9.20 33.65
CA SER A 77 5.34 -10.21 34.52
C SER A 77 4.11 -10.86 33.86
N THR A 78 3.67 -12.01 34.38
CA THR A 78 2.44 -12.67 33.89
C THR A 78 1.20 -11.79 34.06
N ALA A 79 1.20 -10.89 35.05
CA ALA A 79 0.14 -9.91 35.24
C ALA A 79 0.20 -8.82 34.16
N ASP A 80 1.39 -8.25 33.91
CA ASP A 80 1.58 -7.20 32.91
C ASP A 80 1.24 -7.69 31.49
N LYS A 81 1.50 -8.96 31.18
CA LYS A 81 1.13 -9.59 29.89
C LYS A 81 -0.37 -9.64 29.63
N LYS A 82 -1.21 -9.47 30.65
CA LYS A 82 -2.67 -9.43 30.52
C LYS A 82 -3.21 -8.01 30.42
N LEU A 83 -2.40 -6.99 30.67
CA LEU A 83 -2.80 -5.59 30.59
C LEU A 83 -3.16 -5.23 29.14
N LYS A 84 -4.31 -4.60 28.99
CA LYS A 84 -4.76 -4.01 27.73
C LYS A 84 -4.37 -2.54 27.68
N VAL A 85 -4.35 -1.98 26.48
CA VAL A 85 -4.00 -0.56 26.30
C VAL A 85 -4.97 0.36 27.04
N ARG A 86 -6.26 0.01 27.11
CA ARG A 86 -7.24 0.75 27.91
C ARG A 86 -6.88 0.83 29.41
N ASP A 87 -6.20 -0.19 29.95
CA ASP A 87 -5.90 -0.27 31.38
C ASP A 87 -4.76 0.71 31.77
N LEU A 88 -4.12 1.30 30.76
CA LEU A 88 -3.11 2.37 30.88
C LEU A 88 -3.71 3.78 30.84
N VAL A 89 -5.04 3.89 30.69
CA VAL A 89 -5.74 5.17 30.70
C VAL A 89 -6.47 5.35 32.02
N ASP A 90 -6.45 6.57 32.53
CA ASP A 90 -7.22 6.95 33.69
C ASP A 90 -8.70 7.15 33.31
N THR A 91 -9.58 6.43 33.99
CA THR A 91 -11.03 6.45 33.73
C THR A 91 -11.71 7.78 34.06
N GLN A 92 -11.10 8.62 34.89
CA GLN A 92 -11.67 9.92 35.28
C GLN A 92 -11.25 11.03 34.34
N THR A 93 -9.99 11.02 33.88
CA THR A 93 -9.43 12.09 33.04
C THR A 93 -9.39 11.74 31.55
N ASN A 94 -9.60 10.47 31.18
CA ASN A 94 -9.35 9.93 29.84
C ASN A 94 -7.95 10.27 29.31
N GLN A 95 -6.97 10.40 30.21
CA GLN A 95 -5.57 10.62 29.89
C GLN A 95 -4.73 9.38 30.19
N TRP A 96 -3.58 9.28 29.54
CA TRP A 96 -2.61 8.24 29.83
C TRP A 96 -2.12 8.32 31.28
N ARG A 97 -1.95 7.16 31.92
CA ARG A 97 -1.26 7.02 33.20
C ARG A 97 0.24 6.99 32.95
N GLU A 98 0.87 8.16 33.01
CA GLU A 98 2.29 8.34 32.71
C GLU A 98 3.19 7.44 33.57
N ASP A 99 2.85 7.26 34.85
CA ASP A 99 3.56 6.37 35.78
C ASP A 99 3.58 4.92 35.27
N GLN A 100 2.46 4.42 34.74
CA GLN A 100 2.35 3.07 34.20
C GLN A 100 3.09 2.93 32.88
N LEU A 101 3.04 3.95 32.02
CA LEU A 101 3.78 3.95 30.76
C LEU A 101 5.29 3.88 31.02
N VAL A 102 5.80 4.73 31.92
CA VAL A 102 7.23 4.73 32.29
C VAL A 102 7.63 3.41 32.95
N ARG A 103 6.78 2.83 33.81
CA ARG A 103 7.04 1.52 34.46
C ARG A 103 7.16 0.38 33.44
N LEU A 104 6.33 0.37 32.40
CA LEU A 104 6.22 -0.75 31.47
C LEU A 104 7.16 -0.65 30.26
N PHE A 105 7.41 0.56 29.77
CA PHE A 105 8.12 0.83 28.51
C PHE A 105 9.41 1.64 28.70
N GLY A 106 9.59 2.23 29.89
CA GLY A 106 10.69 3.15 30.15
C GLY A 106 10.39 4.58 29.68
N PRO A 107 11.23 5.56 30.09
CA PRO A 107 10.95 6.98 29.91
C PRO A 107 10.96 7.42 28.45
N GLN A 108 11.85 6.87 27.61
CA GLN A 108 11.95 7.27 26.19
C GLN A 108 10.72 6.83 25.39
N GLU A 109 10.31 5.57 25.55
CA GLU A 109 9.10 5.04 24.88
C GLU A 109 7.84 5.72 25.41
N ALA A 110 7.76 6.01 26.72
CA ALA A 110 6.63 6.74 27.30
C ALA A 110 6.45 8.14 26.67
N ILE A 111 7.53 8.91 26.50
CA ILE A 111 7.49 10.21 25.82
C ILE A 111 7.01 10.05 24.37
N GLN A 112 7.46 9.01 23.68
CA GLN A 112 7.02 8.73 22.31
C GLN A 112 5.52 8.39 22.26
N ILE A 113 5.03 7.56 23.18
CA ILE A 113 3.60 7.22 23.27
C ILE A 113 2.79 8.50 23.51
N LEU A 114 3.16 9.31 24.50
CA LEU A 114 2.45 10.54 24.85
C LEU A 114 2.41 11.57 23.70
N SER A 115 3.45 11.60 22.87
CA SER A 115 3.54 12.53 21.73
C SER A 115 2.91 12.01 20.43
N THR A 116 2.83 10.69 20.25
CA THR A 116 2.42 10.09 18.96
C THR A 116 1.08 9.37 19.01
N VAL A 117 0.59 8.99 20.20
CA VAL A 117 -0.65 8.21 20.36
C VAL A 117 -1.61 8.94 21.28
N THR A 118 -2.77 9.31 20.75
CA THR A 118 -3.88 9.83 21.55
C THR A 118 -4.40 8.76 22.50
N ALA A 119 -4.71 9.15 23.74
CA ALA A 119 -5.29 8.23 24.71
C ALA A 119 -6.60 7.62 24.16
N PRO A 120 -6.84 6.31 24.32
CA PRO A 120 -8.07 5.68 23.88
C PRO A 120 -9.29 6.34 24.51
N ASP A 121 -10.31 6.57 23.68
CA ASP A 121 -11.63 6.95 24.17
C ASP A 121 -12.34 5.69 24.69
N LEU A 122 -12.36 5.56 26.01
CA LEU A 122 -12.92 4.40 26.72
C LEU A 122 -14.42 4.20 26.44
N ASN A 123 -15.13 5.24 25.97
CA ASN A 123 -16.55 5.20 25.63
C ASN A 123 -16.81 5.05 24.12
N SER A 124 -15.76 4.96 23.30
CA SER A 124 -15.91 4.81 21.86
C SER A 124 -16.53 3.47 21.48
N ASN A 125 -17.48 3.51 20.55
CA ASN A 125 -18.05 2.33 19.91
C ASN A 125 -17.11 1.71 18.86
N LEU A 126 -15.99 2.37 18.56
CA LEU A 126 -14.98 1.85 17.63
C LEU A 126 -14.05 0.87 18.35
N ASP A 127 -13.87 -0.28 17.71
CA ASP A 127 -12.96 -1.32 18.17
C ASP A 127 -11.55 -1.11 17.63
N ASP A 128 -10.53 -1.44 18.44
CA ASP A 128 -9.14 -1.45 17.98
C ASP A 128 -8.97 -2.30 16.69
N ALA A 129 -8.15 -1.81 15.77
CA ALA A 129 -7.95 -2.42 14.46
C ALA A 129 -6.46 -2.78 14.24
N LEU A 130 -6.20 -3.96 13.67
CA LEU A 130 -4.85 -4.34 13.27
C LEU A 130 -4.55 -3.81 11.86
N ILE A 131 -3.56 -2.94 11.77
CA ILE A 131 -3.13 -2.21 10.58
C ILE A 131 -1.85 -2.82 9.99
N TRP A 132 -1.83 -2.94 8.67
CA TRP A 132 -0.65 -3.27 7.86
C TRP A 132 0.09 -1.98 7.46
N LYS A 133 1.27 -1.73 8.04
CA LYS A 133 2.01 -0.46 7.88
C LYS A 133 2.45 -0.16 6.45
N ARG A 134 2.54 -1.19 5.59
CA ARG A 134 3.10 -1.09 4.24
C ARG A 134 2.19 -0.46 3.21
N VAL A 135 0.89 -0.36 3.50
CA VAL A 135 -0.11 0.25 2.62
C VAL A 135 -0.73 1.42 3.33
N LYS A 136 -1.02 2.49 2.58
CA LYS A 136 -1.47 3.74 3.19
C LYS A 136 -2.87 3.57 3.79
N GLU A 137 -3.70 2.72 3.21
CA GLU A 137 -5.04 2.37 3.67
C GLU A 137 -5.02 1.49 4.94
N GLY A 138 -3.85 0.93 5.28
CA GLY A 138 -3.66 0.12 6.48
C GLY A 138 -4.27 -1.29 6.44
N ARG A 139 -4.90 -1.70 5.33
CA ARG A 139 -5.61 -2.99 5.23
C ARG A 139 -4.73 -4.06 4.58
N TYR A 140 -4.59 -5.21 5.25
CA TYR A 140 -3.83 -6.32 4.69
C TYR A 140 -4.60 -7.05 3.57
N SER A 141 -3.94 -7.27 2.43
CA SER A 141 -4.36 -8.24 1.41
C SER A 141 -3.32 -9.35 1.21
N VAL A 142 -3.77 -10.55 0.83
CA VAL A 142 -2.88 -11.69 0.52
C VAL A 142 -1.94 -11.35 -0.62
N LYS A 143 -2.41 -10.59 -1.62
CA LYS A 143 -1.62 -10.15 -2.77
C LYS A 143 -0.44 -9.29 -2.32
N GLU A 144 -0.70 -8.21 -1.58
CA GLU A 144 0.35 -7.29 -1.12
C GLU A 144 1.30 -7.96 -0.12
N GLY A 145 0.79 -8.83 0.74
CA GLY A 145 1.61 -9.64 1.64
C GLY A 145 2.54 -10.59 0.88
N TYR A 146 2.05 -11.24 -0.18
CA TYR A 146 2.86 -12.09 -1.04
C TYR A 146 3.91 -11.28 -1.81
N GLU A 147 3.51 -10.16 -2.43
CA GLU A 147 4.43 -9.27 -3.14
C GLU A 147 5.54 -8.72 -2.23
N TRP A 148 5.20 -8.32 -0.99
CA TRP A 148 6.18 -7.89 0.01
C TRP A 148 7.18 -9.00 0.33
N ARG A 149 6.68 -10.21 0.62
CA ARG A 149 7.55 -11.36 0.93
C ARG A 149 8.43 -11.75 -0.26
N MET A 150 7.87 -11.75 -1.47
CA MET A 150 8.62 -12.00 -2.69
C MET A 150 9.68 -10.94 -2.94
N LYS A 151 9.42 -9.66 -2.66
CA LYS A 151 10.44 -8.60 -2.74
C LYS A 151 11.55 -8.78 -1.71
N LEU A 152 11.21 -9.22 -0.49
CA LEU A 152 12.19 -9.53 0.55
C LEU A 152 13.09 -10.72 0.14
N GLU A 153 12.51 -11.75 -0.49
CA GLU A 153 13.22 -12.93 -0.98
C GLU A 153 14.01 -12.64 -2.29
N ASN A 154 13.46 -11.83 -3.18
CA ASN A 154 14.11 -11.39 -4.43
C ASN A 154 15.17 -10.30 -4.19
N SER A 155 15.15 -9.59 -3.07
CA SER A 155 16.32 -8.82 -2.63
C SER A 155 17.57 -9.72 -2.50
N LEU A 156 17.37 -11.03 -2.25
CA LEU A 156 18.40 -12.06 -2.18
C LEU A 156 18.56 -12.86 -3.50
N ARG A 157 17.70 -12.65 -4.50
CA ARG A 157 17.71 -13.34 -5.79
C ARG A 157 17.45 -12.37 -6.95
N THR A 158 18.44 -12.22 -7.84
CA THR A 158 18.43 -11.37 -9.04
C THR A 158 17.41 -11.79 -10.12
N ASP A 159 16.13 -11.98 -9.77
CA ASP A 159 15.08 -12.46 -10.67
C ASP A 159 14.20 -11.31 -11.23
N THR A 160 14.77 -10.13 -11.47
CA THR A 160 14.14 -9.07 -12.30
C THR A 160 13.87 -9.52 -13.74
N VAL A 161 14.52 -10.61 -14.14
CA VAL A 161 14.43 -11.23 -15.46
C VAL A 161 13.06 -11.90 -15.68
N ASN A 162 12.41 -12.47 -14.67
CA ASN A 162 11.16 -13.22 -14.87
C ASN A 162 9.92 -12.33 -15.03
N GLU A 163 9.85 -11.23 -14.28
CA GLU A 163 8.73 -10.28 -14.32
C GLU A 163 8.67 -9.53 -15.66
N THR A 164 9.84 -9.18 -16.22
CA THR A 164 9.96 -8.50 -17.52
C THR A 164 9.54 -9.38 -18.70
N HIS A 165 9.84 -10.70 -18.67
CA HIS A 165 9.44 -11.61 -19.74
C HIS A 165 7.94 -11.90 -19.76
N TRP A 166 7.29 -12.04 -18.60
CA TRP A 166 5.83 -12.25 -18.57
C TRP A 166 5.07 -11.06 -19.17
N LEU A 167 5.48 -9.82 -18.87
CA LEU A 167 4.89 -8.63 -19.46
C LEU A 167 5.04 -8.59 -20.99
N ARG A 168 6.18 -9.05 -21.52
CA ARG A 168 6.38 -9.17 -22.98
C ARG A 168 5.48 -10.25 -23.60
N ILE A 169 5.44 -11.44 -23.00
CA ILE A 169 4.63 -12.57 -23.49
C ILE A 169 3.12 -12.26 -23.44
N SER A 170 2.65 -11.67 -22.34
CA SER A 170 1.24 -11.32 -22.17
C SER A 170 0.75 -10.31 -23.22
N LYS A 171 1.62 -9.40 -23.65
CA LYS A 171 1.36 -8.39 -24.69
C LYS A 171 1.40 -8.92 -26.14
N LEU A 172 1.85 -10.16 -26.38
CA LEU A 172 1.80 -10.76 -27.72
C LEU A 172 0.33 -10.81 -28.19
N LYS A 173 -0.01 -10.00 -29.19
CA LYS A 173 -1.35 -10.09 -29.81
C LYS A 173 -1.40 -11.34 -30.68
N ASN A 174 -2.60 -11.85 -30.92
CA ASN A 174 -2.83 -12.97 -31.83
C ASN A 174 -2.08 -14.27 -31.42
N VAL A 175 -1.95 -14.48 -30.10
CA VAL A 175 -1.41 -15.71 -29.51
C VAL A 175 -2.35 -16.15 -28.40
N VAL A 176 -2.91 -17.36 -28.51
CA VAL A 176 -3.88 -17.87 -27.53
C VAL A 176 -3.26 -18.02 -26.13
N PRO A 177 -4.05 -17.82 -25.04
CA PRO A 177 -3.54 -17.83 -23.67
C PRO A 177 -2.74 -19.07 -23.28
N LYS A 178 -3.14 -20.26 -23.76
CA LYS A 178 -2.40 -21.52 -23.48
C LYS A 178 -0.97 -21.51 -24.01
N VAL A 179 -0.72 -20.90 -25.16
CA VAL A 179 0.62 -20.76 -25.75
C VAL A 179 1.45 -19.74 -24.98
N LYS A 180 0.84 -18.63 -24.55
CA LYS A 180 1.48 -17.64 -23.66
C LYS A 180 1.94 -18.26 -22.34
N ILE A 181 1.07 -19.04 -21.68
CA ILE A 181 1.42 -19.74 -20.44
C ILE A 181 2.57 -20.74 -20.68
N PHE A 182 2.54 -21.45 -21.80
CA PHE A 182 3.62 -22.36 -22.18
C PHE A 182 4.96 -21.63 -22.35
N LEU A 183 5.01 -20.52 -23.10
CA LEU A 183 6.24 -19.73 -23.29
C LEU A 183 6.77 -19.20 -21.96
N TRP A 184 5.88 -18.75 -21.07
CA TRP A 184 6.27 -18.31 -19.74
C TRP A 184 6.88 -19.45 -18.91
N ARG A 185 6.25 -20.63 -18.91
CA ARG A 185 6.76 -21.82 -18.21
C ARG A 185 8.11 -22.29 -18.77
N LEU A 186 8.33 -22.14 -20.07
CA LEU A 186 9.60 -22.41 -20.74
C LEU A 186 10.69 -21.48 -20.22
N LEU A 187 10.46 -20.16 -20.21
CA LEU A 187 11.46 -19.19 -19.72
C LEU A 187 11.72 -19.31 -18.22
N ALA A 188 10.72 -19.74 -17.44
CA ALA A 188 10.87 -20.05 -16.02
C ALA A 188 11.60 -21.39 -15.77
N GLY A 189 11.95 -22.17 -16.80
CA GLY A 189 12.63 -23.47 -16.64
C GLY A 189 11.78 -24.54 -15.98
N THR A 190 10.45 -24.44 -16.07
CA THR A 190 9.49 -25.33 -15.36
C THR A 190 8.87 -26.41 -16.24
N LEU A 191 9.31 -26.54 -17.49
CA LEU A 191 8.82 -27.58 -18.38
C LEU A 191 9.40 -28.96 -18.00
N PRO A 192 8.60 -30.04 -18.09
CA PRO A 192 9.03 -31.40 -17.81
C PRO A 192 9.85 -32.00 -18.98
N ILE A 193 10.96 -31.37 -19.31
CA ILE A 193 11.99 -31.92 -20.22
C ILE A 193 12.89 -32.90 -19.47
N ALA A 194 13.54 -33.84 -20.17
CA ALA A 194 14.24 -34.96 -19.54
C ALA A 194 15.33 -34.52 -18.56
N GLN A 195 16.11 -33.47 -18.87
CA GLN A 195 17.12 -32.95 -17.94
C GLN A 195 16.51 -32.39 -16.66
N ASN A 196 15.34 -31.74 -16.72
CA ASN A 196 14.66 -31.21 -15.54
C ASN A 196 14.01 -32.33 -14.72
N LEU A 197 13.44 -33.34 -15.38
CA LEU A 197 12.88 -34.51 -14.71
C LEU A 197 13.96 -35.36 -14.03
N HIS A 198 15.11 -35.55 -14.67
CA HIS A 198 16.23 -36.35 -14.13
C HIS A 198 16.73 -35.83 -12.78
N LYS A 199 16.62 -34.52 -12.51
CA LYS A 199 16.99 -33.91 -11.22
C LYS A 199 16.17 -34.49 -10.05
N TRP A 200 14.92 -34.89 -10.31
CA TRP A 200 13.98 -35.38 -9.31
C TRP A 200 13.74 -36.89 -9.40
N ILE A 201 13.79 -37.45 -10.61
CA ILE A 201 13.54 -38.87 -10.90
C ILE A 201 14.75 -39.43 -11.65
N ARG A 202 15.70 -40.00 -10.90
CA ARG A 202 16.98 -40.49 -11.44
C ARG A 202 16.86 -41.61 -12.47
N ALA A 203 15.73 -42.33 -12.47
CA ALA A 203 15.43 -43.39 -13.44
C ALA A 203 15.14 -42.86 -14.86
N ILE A 204 14.78 -41.58 -15.01
CA ILE A 204 14.56 -40.96 -16.32
C ILE A 204 15.92 -40.60 -16.91
N SER A 205 16.23 -41.12 -18.09
CA SER A 205 17.45 -40.76 -18.83
C SER A 205 17.40 -39.29 -19.25
N PRO A 206 18.48 -38.50 -19.04
CA PRO A 206 18.53 -37.10 -19.47
C PRO A 206 18.68 -36.95 -20.99
N MET A 207 18.94 -38.04 -21.73
CA MET A 207 19.13 -38.03 -23.18
C MET A 207 17.84 -37.67 -23.91
N CYS A 208 17.97 -36.84 -24.95
CA CYS A 208 16.87 -36.46 -25.82
C CYS A 208 16.32 -37.66 -26.58
N GLN A 209 15.06 -38.02 -26.32
CA GLN A 209 14.41 -39.18 -26.92
C GLN A 209 14.09 -39.01 -28.42
N ARG A 210 14.29 -37.80 -28.98
CA ARG A 210 14.10 -37.55 -30.42
C ARG A 210 15.36 -37.79 -31.24
N CYS A 211 16.53 -37.40 -30.73
CA CYS A 211 17.79 -37.54 -31.47
C CYS A 211 18.72 -38.58 -30.87
N THR A 212 18.58 -38.91 -29.59
CA THR A 212 19.42 -39.85 -28.83
C THR A 212 20.92 -39.52 -28.80
N ILE A 213 21.32 -38.31 -29.20
CA ILE A 213 22.72 -37.88 -29.31
C ILE A 213 23.15 -36.99 -28.14
N GLU A 214 22.30 -36.07 -27.68
CA GLU A 214 22.61 -35.11 -26.62
C GLU A 214 21.56 -35.12 -25.50
N ASN A 215 21.89 -34.50 -24.37
CA ASN A 215 20.94 -34.28 -23.27
C ASN A 215 19.82 -33.30 -23.66
N GLU A 216 18.61 -33.54 -23.16
CA GLU A 216 17.45 -32.68 -23.42
C GLU A 216 17.35 -31.53 -22.42
N PHE A 217 18.04 -30.42 -22.71
CA PHE A 217 17.81 -29.11 -22.12
C PHE A 217 16.91 -28.24 -23.02
N GLU A 218 16.47 -27.09 -22.52
CA GLU A 218 15.47 -26.23 -23.17
C GLU A 218 15.87 -25.86 -24.61
N CYS A 219 17.04 -25.25 -24.83
CA CYS A 219 17.43 -24.87 -26.19
C CYS A 219 17.72 -26.08 -27.09
N HIS A 220 18.18 -27.22 -26.58
CA HIS A 220 18.25 -28.43 -27.39
C HIS A 220 16.86 -28.88 -27.83
N CYS A 221 15.90 -28.91 -26.90
CA CYS A 221 14.53 -29.31 -27.16
C CYS A 221 13.84 -28.43 -28.22
N PHE A 222 14.11 -27.11 -28.22
CA PHE A 222 13.40 -26.19 -29.10
C PHE A 222 14.18 -25.73 -30.32
N PHE A 223 15.52 -25.72 -30.30
CA PHE A 223 16.33 -25.13 -31.37
C PHE A 223 17.39 -26.09 -31.94
N PHE A 224 18.16 -26.77 -31.10
CA PHE A 224 19.37 -27.47 -31.57
C PHE A 224 19.17 -28.94 -31.94
N CYS A 225 18.12 -29.60 -31.42
CA CYS A 225 17.81 -30.96 -31.80
C CYS A 225 17.59 -31.05 -33.33
N PRO A 226 18.17 -32.04 -34.03
CA PRO A 226 18.03 -32.19 -35.48
C PRO A 226 16.59 -32.10 -35.99
N GLY A 227 15.62 -32.71 -35.28
CA GLY A 227 14.21 -32.60 -35.63
C GLY A 227 13.65 -31.17 -35.50
N SER A 228 14.07 -30.42 -34.47
CA SER A 228 13.66 -29.02 -34.30
C SER A 228 14.31 -28.11 -35.34
N ARG A 229 15.60 -28.33 -35.64
CA ARG A 229 16.28 -27.63 -36.74
C ARG A 229 15.56 -27.80 -38.08
N ALA A 230 15.08 -29.00 -38.39
CA ALA A 230 14.31 -29.25 -39.60
C ALA A 230 12.98 -28.47 -39.65
N VAL A 231 12.30 -28.32 -38.50
CA VAL A 231 11.08 -27.49 -38.41
C VAL A 231 11.41 -26.02 -38.66
N TRP A 232 12.45 -25.48 -38.04
CA TRP A 232 12.84 -24.08 -38.24
C TRP A 232 13.33 -23.80 -39.65
N PHE A 233 14.08 -24.73 -40.26
CA PHE A 233 14.54 -24.63 -41.64
C PHE A 233 13.37 -24.57 -42.64
N THR A 234 12.27 -25.28 -42.35
CA THR A 234 11.07 -25.29 -43.20
C THR A 234 10.02 -24.26 -42.80
N SER A 235 10.29 -23.48 -41.75
CA SER A 235 9.42 -22.42 -41.25
C SER A 235 9.56 -21.16 -42.11
N PRO A 236 8.49 -20.34 -42.27
CA PRO A 236 8.56 -19.03 -42.92
C PRO A 236 9.59 -18.08 -42.31
N LEU A 237 9.99 -18.30 -41.04
CA LEU A 237 10.89 -17.41 -40.31
C LEU A 237 12.37 -17.55 -40.66
N MET A 238 12.76 -18.62 -41.37
CA MET A 238 14.15 -18.91 -41.76
C MET A 238 15.18 -18.70 -40.63
N LEU A 239 14.81 -19.02 -39.39
CA LEU A 239 15.64 -18.72 -38.22
C LEU A 239 16.98 -19.45 -38.28
N ARG A 240 18.07 -18.69 -38.13
CA ARG A 240 19.44 -19.22 -37.99
C ARG A 240 19.67 -19.73 -36.58
N VAL A 241 19.04 -20.87 -36.27
CA VAL A 241 19.03 -21.42 -34.92
C VAL A 241 20.43 -21.73 -34.37
N HIS A 242 21.45 -21.94 -35.21
CA HIS A 242 22.83 -22.18 -34.79
C HIS A 242 23.55 -20.95 -34.22
N GLU A 243 23.06 -19.75 -34.53
CA GLU A 243 23.61 -18.49 -34.00
C GLU A 243 22.99 -18.12 -32.64
N LEU A 244 21.97 -18.88 -32.18
CA LEU A 244 21.27 -18.59 -30.92
C LEU A 244 22.11 -18.98 -29.69
N PRO A 245 22.04 -18.18 -28.61
CA PRO A 245 22.60 -18.54 -27.32
C PRO A 245 22.11 -19.90 -26.79
N LEU A 246 22.97 -20.61 -26.06
CA LEU A 246 22.60 -21.88 -25.40
C LEU A 246 21.62 -21.71 -24.23
N ASN A 247 21.43 -20.48 -23.74
CA ASN A 247 20.48 -20.14 -22.69
C ASN A 247 19.13 -19.71 -23.29
N ILE A 248 18.03 -20.32 -22.83
CA ILE A 248 16.69 -20.11 -23.41
C ILE A 248 16.20 -18.67 -23.29
N THR A 249 16.53 -18.00 -22.18
CA THR A 249 16.15 -16.62 -21.94
C THR A 249 16.93 -15.65 -22.81
N GLN A 250 18.23 -15.90 -23.00
CA GLN A 250 19.05 -15.11 -23.93
C GLN A 250 18.63 -15.33 -25.39
N ALA A 251 18.34 -16.58 -25.78
CA ALA A 251 17.82 -16.91 -27.11
C ALA A 251 16.47 -16.24 -27.37
N PHE A 252 15.54 -16.28 -26.40
CA PHE A 252 14.26 -15.60 -26.52
C PHE A 252 14.43 -14.09 -26.65
N ASN A 253 15.32 -13.47 -25.86
CA ASN A 253 15.60 -12.04 -25.98
C ASN A 253 16.16 -11.67 -27.36
N HIS A 254 17.11 -12.44 -27.88
CA HIS A 254 17.65 -12.24 -29.21
C HIS A 254 16.54 -12.31 -30.28
N ILE A 255 15.70 -13.35 -30.23
CA ILE A 255 14.58 -13.54 -31.17
C ILE A 255 13.57 -12.39 -31.09
N THR A 256 13.20 -11.95 -29.88
CA THR A 256 12.24 -10.84 -29.70
C THR A 256 12.77 -9.48 -30.18
N GLN A 257 14.09 -9.34 -30.34
CA GLN A 257 14.71 -8.14 -30.89
C GLN A 257 14.80 -8.19 -32.42
N THR A 258 14.77 -9.38 -33.02
CA THR A 258 14.91 -9.60 -34.46
C THR A 258 13.58 -9.71 -35.18
N LEU A 259 12.58 -10.34 -34.57
CA LEU A 259 11.30 -10.64 -35.20
C LEU A 259 10.25 -9.54 -34.96
N ASP A 260 9.45 -9.27 -35.98
CA ASP A 260 8.29 -8.39 -35.88
C ASP A 260 7.09 -9.06 -35.18
N GLN A 261 5.98 -8.33 -35.06
CA GLN A 261 4.80 -8.83 -34.37
C GLN A 261 4.15 -10.05 -35.06
N GLN A 262 4.08 -10.09 -36.39
CA GLN A 262 3.48 -11.20 -37.13
C GLN A 262 4.40 -12.42 -37.08
N GLU A 263 5.71 -12.20 -37.24
CA GLU A 263 6.73 -13.23 -37.12
C GLU A 263 6.75 -13.84 -35.71
N MET A 264 6.56 -13.04 -34.67
CA MET A 264 6.45 -13.51 -33.29
C MET A 264 5.24 -14.43 -33.05
N VAL A 265 4.15 -14.28 -33.82
CA VAL A 265 3.00 -15.20 -33.79
C VAL A 265 3.41 -16.57 -34.35
N ILE A 266 4.03 -16.57 -35.54
CA ILE A 266 4.54 -17.79 -36.19
C ILE A 266 5.53 -18.50 -35.26
N PHE A 267 6.44 -17.74 -34.65
CA PHE A 267 7.42 -18.24 -33.70
C PHE A 267 6.75 -18.92 -32.50
N SER A 268 5.77 -18.24 -31.90
CA SER A 268 5.05 -18.73 -30.71
C SER A 268 4.33 -20.05 -30.97
N TYR A 269 3.62 -20.16 -32.09
CA TYR A 269 2.93 -21.40 -32.46
C TYR A 269 3.90 -22.51 -32.89
N THR A 270 5.03 -22.17 -33.53
CA THR A 270 6.07 -23.15 -33.86
C THR A 270 6.68 -23.75 -32.59
N MET A 271 7.01 -22.93 -31.59
CA MET A 271 7.49 -23.39 -30.28
C MET A 271 6.48 -24.32 -29.60
N TRP A 272 5.19 -24.00 -29.68
CA TRP A 272 4.12 -24.81 -29.12
C TRP A 272 3.95 -26.16 -29.81
N GLU A 273 3.95 -26.19 -31.15
CA GLU A 273 3.81 -27.44 -31.90
C GLU A 273 5.08 -28.31 -31.80
N LEU A 274 6.26 -27.71 -31.64
CA LEU A 274 7.50 -28.42 -31.28
C LEU A 274 7.36 -29.13 -29.92
N TRP A 275 6.81 -28.44 -28.91
CA TRP A 275 6.53 -29.03 -27.60
C TRP A 275 5.56 -30.21 -27.69
N LYS A 276 4.46 -30.05 -28.43
CA LYS A 276 3.49 -31.14 -28.67
C LYS A 276 4.13 -32.33 -29.38
N GLY A 277 4.82 -32.09 -30.50
CA GLY A 277 5.47 -33.14 -31.27
C GLY A 277 6.52 -33.89 -30.45
N ARG A 278 7.27 -33.18 -29.57
CA ARG A 278 8.16 -33.83 -28.60
C ARG A 278 7.39 -34.73 -27.63
N ASN A 279 6.28 -34.25 -27.07
CA ASN A 279 5.51 -35.03 -26.11
C ASN A 279 4.83 -36.25 -26.74
N GLU A 280 4.45 -36.18 -28.02
CA GLU A 280 3.94 -37.34 -28.75
C GLU A 280 5.01 -38.44 -28.91
N VAL A 281 6.27 -38.06 -29.13
CA VAL A 281 7.39 -39.03 -29.17
C VAL A 281 7.59 -39.66 -27.78
N VAL A 282 7.64 -38.84 -26.73
CA VAL A 282 8.00 -39.31 -25.39
C VAL A 282 6.86 -40.09 -24.72
N MET A 283 5.62 -39.64 -24.87
CA MET A 283 4.46 -40.19 -24.14
C MET A 283 3.64 -41.18 -24.97
N GLN A 284 3.65 -41.05 -26.30
CA GLN A 284 2.83 -41.86 -27.20
C GLN A 284 3.67 -42.71 -28.17
N HIS A 285 5.00 -42.69 -28.05
CA HIS A 285 5.94 -43.44 -28.89
C HIS A 285 5.74 -43.22 -30.39
N LYS A 286 5.27 -42.03 -30.78
CA LYS A 286 5.10 -41.64 -32.19
C LYS A 286 6.43 -41.20 -32.81
N THR A 287 6.50 -41.24 -34.13
CA THR A 287 7.63 -40.68 -34.89
C THR A 287 7.53 -39.17 -34.99
N PHE A 288 8.62 -38.46 -34.71
CA PHE A 288 8.67 -37.00 -34.88
C PHE A 288 8.61 -36.61 -36.37
N ASN A 289 7.63 -35.81 -36.77
CA ASN A 289 7.44 -35.41 -38.17
C ASN A 289 7.47 -33.87 -38.34
N PRO A 290 8.59 -33.30 -38.80
CA PRO A 290 8.72 -31.85 -39.02
C PRO A 290 7.69 -31.25 -39.98
N ILE A 291 7.31 -32.00 -41.02
CA ILE A 291 6.33 -31.56 -42.03
C ILE A 291 4.95 -31.43 -41.40
N GLN A 292 4.57 -32.37 -40.53
CA GLN A 292 3.29 -32.30 -39.82
C GLN A 292 3.24 -31.11 -38.86
N ILE A 293 4.33 -30.83 -38.15
CA ILE A 293 4.44 -29.65 -37.28
C ILE A 293 4.22 -28.37 -38.08
N ARG A 294 4.90 -28.22 -39.23
CA ARG A 294 4.69 -27.07 -40.13
C ARG A 294 3.23 -26.93 -40.56
N LYS A 295 2.58 -28.03 -40.97
CA LYS A 295 1.16 -28.02 -41.36
C LYS A 295 0.27 -27.52 -40.22
N ASN A 296 0.51 -27.98 -38.99
CA ASN A 296 -0.25 -27.53 -37.82
C ASN A 296 -0.06 -26.04 -37.56
N VAL A 297 1.17 -25.53 -37.66
CA VAL A 297 1.46 -24.09 -37.47
C VAL A 297 0.74 -23.25 -38.52
N MET A 298 0.76 -23.65 -39.79
CA MET A 298 0.05 -22.93 -40.86
C MET A 298 -1.47 -22.91 -40.62
N ALA A 299 -2.04 -24.00 -40.12
CA ALA A 299 -3.46 -24.05 -39.76
C ALA A 299 -3.82 -23.05 -38.66
N TRP A 300 -2.98 -22.90 -37.62
CA TRP A 300 -3.16 -21.88 -36.58
C TRP A 300 -3.19 -20.46 -37.14
N ILE A 301 -2.34 -20.17 -38.14
CA ILE A 301 -2.24 -18.84 -38.74
C ILE A 301 -3.45 -18.53 -39.63
N THR A 302 -3.96 -19.52 -40.37
CA THR A 302 -5.10 -19.32 -41.28
C THR A 302 -6.43 -19.14 -40.54
N ASP A 303 -6.63 -19.81 -39.40
CA ASP A 303 -7.89 -19.74 -38.63
C ASP A 303 -8.06 -18.38 -37.91
N GLU A 304 -6.97 -17.67 -37.62
CA GLU A 304 -7.00 -16.41 -36.86
C GLU A 304 -7.39 -15.19 -37.71
N HIS A 305 -7.12 -15.21 -39.03
CA HIS A 305 -7.49 -14.13 -39.95
C HIS A 305 -8.99 -13.99 -40.20
N GLN A 306 -9.80 -14.99 -39.83
CA GLN A 306 -11.25 -14.97 -40.03
C GLN A 306 -12.05 -14.36 -38.87
N SER A 307 -11.42 -14.01 -37.74
CA SER A 307 -12.14 -13.86 -36.45
C SER A 307 -12.12 -12.48 -35.76
N ASN A 308 -11.75 -11.33 -36.37
CA ASN A 308 -11.64 -10.07 -35.59
C ASN A 308 -11.97 -8.73 -36.32
N PRO A 309 -13.10 -8.06 -36.03
CA PRO A 309 -13.31 -6.62 -36.25
C PRO A 309 -13.07 -5.78 -34.98
N GLN A 310 -12.44 -4.61 -35.13
CA GLN A 310 -11.95 -3.72 -34.05
C GLN A 310 -13.05 -2.89 -33.36
N HIS A 311 -12.94 -2.67 -32.04
CA HIS A 311 -13.75 -1.72 -31.26
C HIS A 311 -12.96 -0.48 -30.83
N THR A 312 -13.56 0.70 -31.02
CA THR A 312 -13.07 2.03 -30.61
C THR A 312 -13.74 2.47 -29.31
N VAL A 313 -13.02 3.12 -28.39
CA VAL A 313 -13.52 3.65 -27.10
C VAL A 313 -13.55 5.19 -27.15
N ILE A 314 -14.65 5.79 -26.73
CA ILE A 314 -14.87 7.24 -26.56
C ILE A 314 -14.76 7.60 -25.06
N SER A 315 -14.10 8.71 -24.72
CA SER A 315 -14.01 9.28 -23.37
C SER A 315 -14.94 10.48 -23.20
N GLN A 316 -15.50 10.66 -21.99
CA GLN A 316 -16.26 11.84 -21.58
C GLN A 316 -15.54 12.58 -20.44
N ARG A 317 -15.62 13.92 -20.43
CA ARG A 317 -15.14 14.85 -19.39
C ARG A 317 -16.34 15.42 -18.63
N GLU A 318 -16.22 15.61 -17.31
CA GLU A 318 -17.21 16.26 -16.45
C GLU A 318 -16.77 17.69 -16.05
N GLU A 319 -17.74 18.61 -15.96
CA GLU A 319 -17.61 20.05 -15.64
C GLU A 319 -17.72 20.32 -14.12
N GLN A 320 -17.06 21.39 -13.64
CA GLN A 320 -17.07 21.85 -12.23
C GLN A 320 -17.91 23.13 -12.04
N GLN A 321 -18.75 23.18 -11.01
CA GLN A 321 -19.55 24.35 -10.56
C GLN A 321 -18.90 25.06 -9.35
N GLN A 322 -18.98 26.39 -9.32
CA GLN A 322 -18.46 27.28 -8.26
C GLN A 322 -19.65 27.99 -7.56
N TYR A 323 -19.70 28.03 -6.22
CA TYR A 323 -20.78 28.63 -5.40
C TYR A 323 -20.31 29.88 -4.62
N GLU A 324 -21.21 30.85 -4.40
CA GLU A 324 -21.00 32.12 -3.67
C GLU A 324 -21.08 31.96 -2.13
N VAL A 325 -20.24 32.70 -1.39
CA VAL A 325 -20.10 32.65 0.09
C VAL A 325 -20.96 33.74 0.75
N SER A 326 -21.72 33.41 1.81
CA SER A 326 -22.53 34.37 2.58
C SER A 326 -21.71 35.10 3.68
N ASN A 327 -21.99 36.38 3.93
CA ASN A 327 -21.25 37.26 4.85
C ASN A 327 -21.50 37.06 6.36
N ASP A 328 -22.38 36.16 6.78
CA ASP A 328 -22.80 35.99 8.19
C ASP A 328 -22.13 34.81 8.93
N GLU A 329 -21.21 34.08 8.28
CA GLU A 329 -20.52 32.90 8.86
C GLU A 329 -19.02 33.16 9.00
N TRP A 330 -18.42 32.75 10.13
CA TRP A 330 -16.97 32.85 10.32
C TRP A 330 -16.26 31.95 9.31
N GLN A 331 -15.36 32.53 8.53
CA GLN A 331 -14.60 31.79 7.53
C GLN A 331 -13.21 31.44 8.06
N MET A 332 -12.92 30.15 8.08
CA MET A 332 -11.59 29.62 8.34
C MET A 332 -11.03 28.97 7.08
N LEU A 333 -9.78 29.26 6.78
CA LEU A 333 -9.02 28.60 5.72
C LEU A 333 -8.00 27.68 6.38
N VAL A 334 -7.90 26.44 5.92
CA VAL A 334 -7.00 25.44 6.50
C VAL A 334 -6.20 24.76 5.40
N ASP A 335 -4.92 24.51 5.65
CA ASP A 335 -4.04 23.79 4.73
C ASP A 335 -2.91 23.05 5.47
N GLY A 336 -2.48 21.94 4.90
CA GLY A 336 -1.36 21.14 5.34
C GLY A 336 -0.23 21.07 4.31
N SER A 337 1.00 21.34 4.73
CA SER A 337 2.19 21.22 3.88
C SER A 337 3.12 20.15 4.41
N TRP A 338 3.53 19.22 3.55
CA TRP A 338 4.36 18.07 3.92
C TRP A 338 5.48 17.86 2.91
N ASP A 339 6.62 17.35 3.35
CA ASP A 339 7.69 16.85 2.48
C ASP A 339 8.11 15.42 2.79
N SER A 340 8.79 14.80 1.82
CA SER A 340 9.24 13.41 1.90
C SER A 340 10.23 13.11 3.02
N THR A 341 10.75 14.13 3.71
CA THR A 341 11.62 13.94 4.89
C THR A 341 10.82 13.80 6.18
N GLY A 342 9.49 13.93 6.12
CA GLY A 342 8.60 13.87 7.27
C GLY A 342 8.46 15.21 8.00
N LYS A 343 9.01 16.30 7.45
CA LYS A 343 8.72 17.65 7.95
C LYS A 343 7.37 18.08 7.42
N ALA A 344 6.58 18.67 8.29
CA ALA A 344 5.29 19.20 7.93
C ALA A 344 5.01 20.53 8.64
N GLY A 345 4.13 21.31 8.04
CA GLY A 345 3.54 22.49 8.64
C GLY A 345 2.04 22.43 8.43
N THR A 346 1.30 22.77 9.48
CA THR A 346 -0.15 22.93 9.43
C THR A 346 -0.45 24.39 9.67
N ALA A 347 -1.47 24.93 9.00
CA ALA A 347 -1.87 26.30 9.23
C ALA A 347 -3.37 26.49 9.08
N PHE A 348 -3.89 27.47 9.81
CA PHE A 348 -5.22 27.98 9.60
C PHE A 348 -5.29 29.50 9.76
N VAL A 349 -6.19 30.13 8.99
CA VAL A 349 -6.44 31.57 8.99
C VAL A 349 -7.90 31.81 9.30
N VAL A 350 -8.18 32.69 10.25
CA VAL A 350 -9.54 33.09 10.64
C VAL A 350 -9.75 34.55 10.29
N TYR A 351 -10.81 34.85 9.55
CA TYR A 351 -11.22 36.24 9.27
C TYR A 351 -12.32 36.65 10.24
N LYS A 352 -12.07 37.72 11.01
CA LYS A 352 -13.05 38.31 11.92
C LYS A 352 -13.00 39.83 11.82
N GLU A 353 -14.13 40.47 11.51
CA GLU A 353 -14.30 41.94 11.58
C GLU A 353 -13.21 42.73 10.82
N GLY A 354 -12.70 42.19 9.70
CA GLY A 354 -11.62 42.81 8.91
C GLY A 354 -10.20 42.52 9.41
N ILE A 355 -10.03 41.63 10.39
CA ILE A 355 -8.74 41.18 10.91
C ILE A 355 -8.52 39.71 10.57
N ALA A 356 -7.33 39.37 10.09
CA ALA A 356 -6.90 38.00 9.84
C ALA A 356 -6.04 37.51 11.00
N HIS A 357 -6.51 36.46 11.67
CA HIS A 357 -5.74 35.75 12.69
C HIS A 357 -5.09 34.52 12.05
N CYS A 358 -3.76 34.44 12.09
CA CYS A 358 -2.98 33.43 11.40
C CYS A 358 -2.26 32.54 12.40
N PHE A 359 -2.46 31.23 12.26
CA PHE A 359 -1.86 30.20 13.11
C PHE A 359 -1.09 29.21 12.23
N ALA A 360 0.14 28.91 12.61
CA ALA A 360 0.98 27.95 11.89
C ALA A 360 1.86 27.14 12.86
N TYR A 361 1.79 25.82 12.73
CA TYR A 361 2.49 24.87 13.60
C TYR A 361 3.47 24.03 12.78
N ASN A 362 4.64 23.78 13.37
CA ASN A 362 5.67 22.94 12.79
C ASN A 362 5.57 21.54 13.38
N HIS A 363 5.52 20.54 12.51
CA HIS A 363 5.45 19.14 12.85
C HIS A 363 6.65 18.38 12.32
N HIS A 364 7.20 17.52 13.16
CA HIS A 364 8.23 16.57 12.78
C HIS A 364 7.63 15.17 12.74
N GLN A 365 8.06 14.35 11.79
CA GLN A 365 7.65 12.95 11.63
C GLN A 365 6.20 12.74 11.19
N MET A 366 5.62 13.70 10.46
CA MET A 366 4.32 13.48 9.80
C MET A 366 4.45 12.46 8.68
N SER A 367 3.45 11.60 8.58
CA SER A 367 3.58 10.38 7.76
C SER A 367 3.37 10.59 6.26
N ASP A 368 2.45 11.48 5.90
CA ASP A 368 2.03 11.68 4.52
C ASP A 368 1.19 12.97 4.41
N PRO A 369 0.99 13.49 3.19
CA PRO A 369 0.24 14.72 2.97
C PRO A 369 -1.20 14.67 3.52
N PHE A 370 -1.90 13.55 3.37
CA PHE A 370 -3.30 13.44 3.81
C PHE A 370 -3.42 13.47 5.33
N HIS A 371 -2.48 12.84 6.05
CA HIS A 371 -2.37 12.99 7.50
C HIS A 371 -2.10 14.45 7.89
N THR A 372 -1.23 15.17 7.19
CA THR A 372 -0.99 16.60 7.47
C THR A 372 -2.23 17.47 7.27
N GLU A 373 -2.99 17.26 6.20
CA GLU A 373 -4.28 17.96 5.99
C GLU A 373 -5.28 17.67 7.11
N ALA A 374 -5.44 16.40 7.49
CA ALA A 374 -6.35 16.00 8.56
C ALA A 374 -5.95 16.61 9.91
N THR A 375 -4.65 16.68 10.20
CA THR A 375 -4.14 17.33 11.42
C THR A 375 -4.37 18.84 11.40
N ALA A 376 -4.19 19.51 10.26
CA ALA A 376 -4.47 20.94 10.14
C ALA A 376 -5.93 21.28 10.46
N VAL A 377 -6.88 20.49 9.94
CA VAL A 377 -8.31 20.64 10.26
C VAL A 377 -8.58 20.36 11.74
N GLN A 378 -7.98 19.31 12.29
CA GLN A 378 -8.13 18.98 13.71
C GLN A 378 -7.63 20.11 14.62
N GLU A 379 -6.49 20.71 14.31
CA GLU A 379 -5.92 21.82 15.06
C GLU A 379 -6.79 23.07 14.98
N ALA A 380 -7.32 23.39 13.80
CA ALA A 380 -8.28 24.47 13.63
C ALA A 380 -9.50 24.28 14.54
N ILE A 381 -10.09 23.08 14.57
CA ILE A 381 -11.24 22.77 15.43
C ILE A 381 -10.85 22.80 16.92
N LYS A 382 -9.65 22.35 17.30
CA LYS A 382 -9.15 22.46 18.68
C LYS A 382 -8.99 23.91 19.13
N ALA A 383 -8.42 24.76 18.29
CA ALA A 383 -8.29 26.19 18.56
C ALA A 383 -9.66 26.87 18.72
N LEU A 384 -10.62 26.52 17.86
CA LEU A 384 -12.02 26.96 18.00
C LEU A 384 -12.61 26.57 19.36
N CYS A 385 -12.41 25.33 19.78
CA CYS A 385 -12.98 24.82 21.03
C CYS A 385 -12.35 25.44 22.28
N ASN A 386 -11.06 25.79 22.23
CA ASN A 386 -10.28 26.24 23.40
C ASN A 386 -10.20 27.77 23.51
N GLU A 387 -9.97 28.49 22.42
CA GLU A 387 -9.65 29.92 22.43
C GLU A 387 -10.87 30.79 22.10
N ILE A 388 -11.79 30.27 21.28
CA ILE A 388 -12.98 31.00 20.88
C ILE A 388 -14.10 30.73 21.89
N ARG A 389 -14.06 31.46 23.01
CA ARG A 389 -15.25 31.74 23.84
C ARG A 389 -16.24 32.60 23.05
N SER A 390 -16.76 32.11 21.92
CA SER A 390 -17.76 32.84 21.17
C SER A 390 -19.11 32.81 21.90
N PRO A 391 -19.88 33.92 21.85
CA PRO A 391 -21.29 33.91 22.26
C PRO A 391 -22.04 32.81 21.50
N HIS A 392 -23.05 32.23 22.15
CA HIS A 392 -23.73 31.00 21.78
C HIS A 392 -24.42 30.93 20.39
N ASP A 393 -24.21 31.86 19.45
CA ASP A 393 -25.03 32.00 18.23
C ASP A 393 -24.31 32.00 16.86
N GLN A 394 -22.97 31.97 16.77
CA GLN A 394 -22.30 32.08 15.46
C GLN A 394 -21.94 30.73 14.81
N ARG A 395 -22.21 30.62 13.50
CA ARG A 395 -21.87 29.48 12.63
C ARG A 395 -20.47 29.66 12.04
N ILE A 396 -19.72 28.56 11.94
CA ILE A 396 -18.32 28.55 11.49
C ILE A 396 -18.18 27.64 10.28
N CYS A 397 -17.51 28.14 9.24
CA CYS A 397 -17.21 27.42 8.01
C CYS A 397 -15.70 27.22 7.89
N ILE A 398 -15.26 25.96 7.88
CA ILE A 398 -13.88 25.55 7.66
C ILE A 398 -13.72 25.14 6.20
N ASN A 399 -12.84 25.83 5.48
CA ASN A 399 -12.59 25.61 4.06
C ASN A 399 -11.24 24.89 3.88
N THR A 400 -11.27 23.76 3.16
CA THR A 400 -10.10 22.95 2.80
C THR A 400 -10.12 22.62 1.31
N ASP A 401 -8.96 22.49 0.68
CA ASP A 401 -8.83 22.02 -0.70
C ASP A 401 -8.72 20.48 -0.79
N CYS A 402 -8.79 19.77 0.35
CA CYS A 402 -8.78 18.32 0.40
C CYS A 402 -10.20 17.76 0.30
N GLN A 403 -10.67 17.50 -0.94
CA GLN A 403 -12.02 16.99 -1.19
C GLN A 403 -12.32 15.67 -0.46
N ILE A 404 -11.33 14.76 -0.38
CA ILE A 404 -11.49 13.47 0.30
C ILE A 404 -11.73 13.69 1.80
N LEU A 405 -10.98 14.61 2.43
CA LEU A 405 -11.13 14.95 3.84
C LEU A 405 -12.48 15.60 4.13
N ALA A 406 -12.89 16.56 3.30
CA ALA A 406 -14.19 17.22 3.42
C ALA A 406 -15.34 16.20 3.34
N ASN A 407 -15.32 15.34 2.32
CA ASN A 407 -16.33 14.29 2.15
C ASN A 407 -16.35 13.30 3.32
N ALA A 408 -15.20 12.90 3.84
CA ALA A 408 -15.09 11.98 4.97
C ALA A 408 -15.73 12.55 6.24
N ILE A 409 -15.50 13.83 6.53
CA ILE A 409 -16.07 14.49 7.71
C ILE A 409 -17.58 14.72 7.52
N LEU A 410 -18.01 15.17 6.34
CA LEU A 410 -19.43 15.41 6.03
C LEU A 410 -20.28 14.15 6.08
N LYS A 411 -19.76 13.02 5.58
CA LYS A 411 -20.45 11.73 5.58
C LYS A 411 -20.22 10.91 6.85
N GLU A 412 -19.35 11.40 7.74
CA GLU A 412 -18.89 10.67 8.94
C GLU A 412 -18.26 9.30 8.61
N GLU A 413 -17.65 9.19 7.43
CA GLU A 413 -17.02 7.96 6.92
C GLU A 413 -15.51 8.00 7.15
N ILE A 414 -15.04 7.17 8.08
CA ILE A 414 -13.61 6.98 8.37
C ILE A 414 -13.02 5.74 7.67
N ASP A 415 -13.88 4.96 6.99
CA ASP A 415 -13.49 3.80 6.22
C ASP A 415 -12.92 4.19 4.86
N ASN A 416 -11.92 3.44 4.38
CA ASN A 416 -11.27 3.63 3.08
C ASN A 416 -10.53 4.97 2.92
N LEU A 417 -10.09 5.59 4.02
CA LEU A 417 -9.29 6.81 3.93
C LEU A 417 -7.91 6.52 3.30
N PRO A 418 -7.34 7.48 2.53
CA PRO A 418 -6.05 7.33 1.85
C PRO A 418 -4.87 7.11 2.81
N SER A 419 -5.01 7.46 4.09
CA SER A 419 -4.01 7.20 5.12
C SER A 419 -4.67 6.75 6.41
N TRP A 420 -4.32 5.56 6.88
CA TRP A 420 -4.78 5.02 8.16
C TRP A 420 -4.29 5.86 9.34
N LYS A 421 -3.17 6.57 9.17
CA LYS A 421 -2.59 7.46 10.18
C LYS A 421 -3.37 8.77 10.32
N ALA A 422 -4.11 9.17 9.28
CA ALA A 422 -5.00 10.32 9.32
C ALA A 422 -6.33 10.01 10.04
N ILE A 423 -6.75 8.74 10.08
CA ILE A 423 -8.05 8.34 10.63
C ILE A 423 -8.32 8.89 12.05
N PRO A 424 -7.37 8.84 13.01
CA PRO A 424 -7.61 9.41 14.34
C PRO A 424 -7.91 10.91 14.30
N ALA A 425 -7.19 11.65 13.46
CA ALA A 425 -7.38 13.09 13.30
C ALA A 425 -8.76 13.43 12.72
N VAL A 426 -9.18 12.70 11.68
CA VAL A 426 -10.50 12.83 11.07
C VAL A 426 -11.62 12.46 12.05
N HIS A 427 -11.50 11.32 12.74
CA HIS A 427 -12.51 10.88 13.70
C HIS A 427 -12.68 11.88 14.85
N GLN A 428 -11.57 12.35 15.44
CA GLN A 428 -11.64 13.35 16.52
C GLN A 428 -12.30 14.65 16.02
N SER A 429 -12.00 15.08 14.79
CA SER A 429 -12.64 16.24 14.17
C SER A 429 -14.17 16.07 14.07
N ILE A 430 -14.64 14.91 13.61
CA ILE A 430 -16.08 14.57 13.54
C ILE A 430 -16.72 14.66 14.94
N GLN A 431 -16.10 14.07 15.96
CA GLN A 431 -16.65 14.08 17.32
C GLN A 431 -16.72 15.51 17.90
N MET A 432 -15.70 16.33 17.67
CA MET A 432 -15.68 17.72 18.14
C MET A 432 -16.75 18.57 17.45
N ILE A 433 -16.99 18.34 16.15
CA ILE A 433 -18.07 19.02 15.39
C ILE A 433 -19.45 18.64 15.97
N LYS A 434 -19.67 17.35 16.26
CA LYS A 434 -20.91 16.86 16.89
C LYS A 434 -21.16 17.47 18.27
N GLN A 435 -20.11 17.55 19.10
CA GLN A 435 -20.20 18.18 20.43
C GLN A 435 -20.59 19.66 20.36
N LYS A 436 -20.33 20.32 19.23
CA LYS A 436 -20.73 21.71 18.95
C LYS A 436 -22.05 21.82 18.17
N GLU A 437 -22.92 20.80 18.27
CA GLU A 437 -24.25 20.78 17.65
C GLU A 437 -24.23 21.09 16.13
N ASN A 438 -23.19 20.63 15.41
CA ASN A 438 -23.03 20.86 13.97
C ASN A 438 -22.97 22.35 13.56
N ARG A 439 -22.56 23.24 14.47
CA ARG A 439 -22.35 24.67 14.17
C ARG A 439 -21.10 24.91 13.30
N ILE A 440 -20.20 23.92 13.28
CA ILE A 440 -19.03 23.89 12.42
C ILE A 440 -19.40 23.11 11.16
N ARG A 441 -19.26 23.74 9.99
CA ARG A 441 -19.36 23.08 8.69
C ARG A 441 -17.99 23.01 8.03
N ILE A 442 -17.75 21.96 7.26
CA ILE A 442 -16.57 21.82 6.41
C ILE A 442 -16.97 21.91 4.95
N ASN A 443 -16.25 22.74 4.21
CA ASN A 443 -16.45 22.96 2.79
C ASN A 443 -15.18 22.63 2.00
N TYR A 444 -15.37 21.97 0.86
CA TYR A 444 -14.34 21.82 -0.15
C TYR A 444 -14.29 23.08 -1.02
N VAL A 445 -13.11 23.67 -1.18
CA VAL A 445 -12.87 24.83 -2.02
C VAL A 445 -11.68 24.60 -2.96
N CYS A 446 -11.53 25.44 -3.99
CA CYS A 446 -10.35 25.36 -4.85
C CYS A 446 -9.08 25.80 -4.10
N ARG A 447 -7.93 25.30 -4.53
CA ARG A 447 -6.62 25.58 -3.90
C ARG A 447 -6.30 27.08 -3.82
N GLU A 448 -6.71 27.86 -4.82
CA GLU A 448 -6.57 29.31 -4.82
C GLU A 448 -7.27 29.98 -3.63
N ALA A 449 -8.40 29.42 -3.16
CA ALA A 449 -9.17 29.99 -2.05
C ALA A 449 -8.50 29.78 -0.68
N VAL A 450 -7.72 28.71 -0.51
CA VAL A 450 -6.97 28.43 0.74
C VAL A 450 -5.52 28.91 0.71
N ARG A 451 -5.14 29.66 -0.33
CA ARG A 451 -3.76 30.14 -0.54
C ARG A 451 -3.11 30.81 0.68
N PRO A 452 -3.80 31.64 1.50
CA PRO A 452 -3.21 32.20 2.72
C PRO A 452 -2.74 31.12 3.72
N ALA A 453 -3.57 30.11 3.97
CA ALA A 453 -3.20 28.98 4.83
C ALA A 453 -2.07 28.15 4.18
N HIS A 454 -2.11 27.96 2.86
CA HIS A 454 -1.07 27.23 2.13
C HIS A 454 0.33 27.85 2.24
N VAL A 455 0.42 29.18 2.17
CA VAL A 455 1.70 29.90 2.33
C VAL A 455 2.22 29.73 3.75
N LEU A 456 1.35 29.86 4.76
CA LEU A 456 1.72 29.71 6.17
C LEU A 456 2.16 28.28 6.51
N ALA A 457 1.46 27.27 5.99
CA ALA A 457 1.81 25.87 6.19
C ALA A 457 3.18 25.53 5.58
N ASN A 458 3.50 26.07 4.39
CA ASN A 458 4.83 25.94 3.79
C ASN A 458 5.92 26.62 4.61
N PHE A 459 5.63 27.80 5.16
CA PHE A 459 6.56 28.53 6.02
C PHE A 459 6.84 27.76 7.33
N ALA A 460 5.80 27.20 7.95
CA ALA A 460 5.92 26.41 9.17
C ALA A 460 6.70 25.11 8.97
N ARG A 461 6.50 24.42 7.84
CA ARG A 461 7.32 23.26 7.45
C ARG A 461 8.82 23.62 7.35
N GLY A 462 9.13 24.85 6.97
CA GLY A 462 10.49 25.38 6.87
C GLY A 462 11.21 25.56 8.21
N GLY A 463 10.53 25.47 9.36
CA GLY A 463 11.15 25.57 10.68
C GLY A 463 10.59 26.64 11.60
N MET A 464 9.68 27.50 11.13
CA MET A 464 9.21 28.67 11.88
C MET A 464 7.76 28.49 12.36
N THR A 465 7.53 28.38 13.66
CA THR A 465 6.19 28.46 14.24
C THR A 465 5.78 29.94 14.38
N ALA A 466 4.54 30.26 14.01
CA ALA A 466 4.04 31.64 14.09
C ALA A 466 2.57 31.68 14.52
N THR A 467 2.30 32.46 15.56
CA THR A 467 0.98 33.02 15.89
C THR A 467 1.07 34.51 15.64
N ALA A 468 0.36 35.02 14.63
CA ALA A 468 0.42 36.43 14.25
C ALA A 468 -1.00 36.98 14.01
N VAL A 469 -1.26 38.19 14.52
CA VAL A 469 -2.48 38.96 14.22
C VAL A 469 -2.12 39.99 13.16
N THR A 470 -2.78 39.94 12.00
CA THR A 470 -2.57 40.91 10.92
C THR A 470 -3.89 41.58 10.54
N VAL A 471 -3.93 42.90 10.59
CA VAL A 471 -5.11 43.68 10.14
C VAL A 471 -5.06 43.74 8.61
N VAL A 472 -6.04 43.15 7.93
CA VAL A 472 -6.10 43.13 6.46
C VAL A 472 -7.36 43.89 6.04
N ASN A 473 -7.20 45.16 5.65
CA ASN A 473 -8.30 45.89 5.01
C ASN A 473 -8.68 45.20 3.70
N GLN A 474 -9.97 44.93 3.50
CA GLN A 474 -10.56 44.13 2.41
C GLN A 474 -10.34 44.68 0.98
N GLY A 475 -9.41 45.60 0.75
CA GLY A 475 -9.23 46.32 -0.52
C GLY A 475 -8.03 45.95 -1.39
N THR A 476 -7.11 45.08 -0.97
CA THR A 476 -5.84 44.90 -1.71
C THR A 476 -5.32 43.47 -1.68
N LEU A 477 -5.73 42.68 -2.69
CA LEU A 477 -5.15 41.35 -2.99
C LEU A 477 -3.83 41.41 -3.79
N ALA A 478 -3.19 42.58 -3.90
CA ALA A 478 -1.97 42.75 -4.68
C ALA A 478 -0.97 43.66 -3.95
N ALA A 479 -0.21 43.10 -3.00
CA ALA A 479 1.17 43.46 -2.64
C ALA A 479 1.54 42.78 -1.31
N TRP A 480 2.24 41.64 -1.38
CA TRP A 480 2.87 41.06 -0.20
C TRP A 480 4.34 41.49 -0.18
N GLY A 481 4.64 42.52 0.59
CA GLY A 481 5.97 42.79 1.13
C GLY A 481 5.96 42.41 2.60
N ILE A 482 6.47 41.21 2.93
CA ILE A 482 6.59 40.76 4.32
C ILE A 482 7.79 41.50 4.94
N SER A 483 7.51 42.43 5.86
CA SER A 483 8.53 42.98 6.77
C SER A 483 8.65 42.05 7.98
N THR A 484 9.84 41.51 8.19
CA THR A 484 10.21 40.70 9.35
C THR A 484 10.30 41.58 10.60
N ALA A 485 9.42 41.33 11.59
CA ALA A 485 9.66 41.72 12.97
C ALA A 485 9.20 40.57 13.89
N LEU A 486 10.18 39.81 14.35
CA LEU A 486 10.06 38.93 15.52
C LEU A 486 10.00 39.84 16.75
N ASP A 487 9.01 39.67 17.61
CA ASP A 487 9.19 40.01 19.02
C ASP A 487 8.48 39.03 19.95
N ARG A 488 9.23 38.60 20.97
CA ARG A 488 8.80 37.79 22.09
C ARG A 488 8.01 38.67 23.07
N ASN A 489 7.06 38.05 23.76
CA ASN A 489 6.25 38.54 24.89
C ASN A 489 4.90 39.17 24.52
N PHE A 490 3.83 38.39 24.70
CA PHE A 490 2.47 38.92 24.91
C PHE A 490 1.68 38.00 25.85
N PHE A 491 1.92 38.16 27.16
CA PHE A 491 0.89 38.02 28.19
C PHE A 491 0.87 39.37 28.91
N PRO A 492 -0.19 40.19 28.80
CA PRO A 492 -0.44 41.21 29.79
C PRO A 492 -1.18 40.56 30.96
N ASP A 493 -0.56 40.63 32.13
CA ASP A 493 -1.20 40.37 33.41
C ASP A 493 -2.49 41.19 33.54
N SER A 494 -3.50 40.52 34.07
CA SER A 494 -4.65 41.14 34.72
C SER A 494 -4.18 41.99 35.91
N GLU A 495 -4.64 43.24 36.00
CA GLU A 495 -5.29 43.81 37.19
C GLU A 495 -5.52 45.32 37.01
N ASN A 496 -6.79 45.71 37.07
CA ASN A 496 -7.27 46.81 37.89
C ASN A 496 -8.63 46.41 38.44
#